data_AF-A0A519EGW6-F1
#
_entry.id   AF-A0A519EGW6-F1
#
_cell.length_a   1.000
_cell.length_b   1.000
_cell.length_c   1.000
_cell.angle_alpha   90.00
_cell.angle_beta   90.00
_cell.angle_gamma   90.00
#
_symmetry.space_group_name_H-M   'P 1'
#
loop_
_entity.id
_entity.type
_entity.pdbx_description
1 polymer ?
#
loop_
_entity_poly.entity_id
_entity_poly.type
_entity_poly.pdbx_seq_one_letter_code
_entity_poly.pdbx_strand_id
1 'polypeptide(L)'
;MDSTYLLNQRVRALFPQISASADRCNNAKWEGTNSLWFECLAQAINADMVRDVPYSTHRRLFEFMDEAYVEGDEDVRDCIDSSFVENLFWQIASVKCAPYWSALPPRLRQLYLDFHRLDP
;
A
#
# COMPACT_ATOMS: atom_id res chain seq x y z
N MET A 1 15.06 -15.18 -8.33
CA MET A 1 14.08 -15.21 -7.22
C MET A 1 13.29 -13.93 -7.38
N ASP A 2 11.97 -14.03 -7.45
CA ASP A 2 11.08 -12.88 -7.71
C ASP A 2 11.24 -11.83 -6.60
N SER A 3 11.66 -10.61 -6.96
CA SER A 3 11.94 -9.52 -6.01
C SER A 3 10.65 -9.02 -5.34
N THR A 4 9.52 -9.07 -6.04
CA THR A 4 8.20 -8.75 -5.48
C THR A 4 7.76 -9.77 -4.44
N TYR A 5 8.14 -11.04 -4.61
CA TYR A 5 7.91 -12.08 -3.61
C TYR A 5 8.73 -11.83 -2.34
N LEU A 6 9.99 -11.41 -2.48
CA LEU A 6 10.83 -11.06 -1.33
C LEU A 6 10.28 -9.84 -0.59
N LEU A 7 9.82 -8.82 -1.32
CA LEU A 7 9.13 -7.67 -0.72
C LEU A 7 7.89 -8.13 0.05
N ASN A 8 7.05 -8.97 -0.57
CA ASN A 8 5.85 -9.53 0.06
C ASN A 8 6.16 -10.24 1.38
N GLN A 9 7.17 -11.12 1.40
CA GLN A 9 7.58 -11.82 2.61
C GLN A 9 8.10 -10.88 3.70
N ARG A 10 8.84 -9.83 3.34
CA ARG A 10 9.30 -8.81 4.31
C ARG A 10 8.14 -8.04 4.91
N VAL A 11 7.17 -7.62 4.11
CA VAL A 11 5.97 -6.92 4.62
C VAL A 11 5.19 -7.82 5.58
N ARG A 12 4.96 -9.09 5.21
CA ARG A 12 4.29 -10.07 6.08
C ARG A 12 4.99 -10.24 7.43
N ALA A 13 6.32 -10.33 7.42
CA ALA A 13 7.11 -10.52 8.63
C ALA A 13 7.10 -9.27 9.54
N LEU A 14 7.20 -8.07 8.96
CA LEU A 14 7.31 -6.82 9.71
C LEU A 14 5.95 -6.25 10.14
N PHE A 15 4.89 -6.51 9.36
CA PHE A 15 3.57 -5.92 9.54
C PHE A 15 2.47 -6.99 9.55
N PRO A 16 2.53 -7.98 10.46
CA PRO A 16 1.66 -9.16 10.40
C PRO A 16 0.17 -8.83 10.55
N GLN A 17 -0.18 -7.78 11.31
CA GLN A 17 -1.57 -7.42 11.57
C GLN A 17 -2.31 -6.96 10.31
N ILE A 18 -1.74 -6.00 9.57
CA ILE A 18 -2.33 -5.52 8.32
C ILE A 18 -2.15 -6.54 7.18
N SER A 19 -1.06 -7.30 7.20
CA SER A 19 -0.83 -8.39 6.24
C SER A 19 -1.90 -9.48 6.35
N ALA A 20 -2.37 -9.80 7.55
CA ALA A 20 -3.49 -10.73 7.71
C ALA A 20 -4.79 -10.22 7.07
N SER A 21 -5.00 -8.90 7.03
CA SER A 21 -6.14 -8.30 6.32
C SER A 21 -5.97 -8.39 4.80
N ALA A 22 -4.77 -8.10 4.30
CA ALA A 22 -4.43 -8.28 2.88
C ALA A 22 -4.57 -9.74 2.44
N ASP A 23 -4.15 -10.70 3.28
CA ASP A 23 -4.27 -12.14 3.04
C ASP A 23 -5.72 -12.59 2.86
N ARG A 24 -6.64 -12.10 3.71
CA ARG A 24 -8.07 -12.43 3.58
C ARG A 24 -8.65 -11.91 2.26
N CYS A 25 -8.25 -10.71 1.84
CA CYS A 25 -8.63 -10.17 0.54
C CYS A 25 -8.04 -10.99 -0.62
N ASN A 26 -6.75 -11.32 -0.55
CA ASN A 26 -6.06 -12.00 -1.64
C ASN A 26 -6.52 -13.45 -1.81
N ASN A 27 -6.73 -14.19 -0.71
CA ASN A 27 -7.23 -15.56 -0.74
C ASN A 27 -8.66 -15.68 -1.28
N ALA A 28 -9.43 -14.60 -1.25
CA ALA A 28 -10.75 -14.56 -1.88
C ALA A 28 -10.66 -14.44 -3.42
N LYS A 29 -9.50 -14.04 -3.95
CA LYS A 29 -9.24 -13.95 -5.39
C LYS A 29 -8.50 -15.23 -5.84
N TRP A 30 -9.00 -15.91 -6.87
CA TRP A 30 -8.63 -17.29 -7.23
C TRP A 30 -7.17 -17.52 -7.67
N GLU A 31 -6.38 -16.48 -7.95
CA GLU A 31 -4.98 -16.60 -8.41
C GLU A 31 -4.10 -15.49 -7.82
N GLY A 32 -3.86 -15.55 -6.51
CA GLY A 32 -3.14 -14.50 -5.76
C GLY A 32 -1.68 -14.32 -6.19
N THR A 33 -1.43 -13.39 -7.10
CA THR A 33 -0.08 -12.90 -7.41
C THR A 33 0.42 -11.93 -6.32
N ASN A 34 1.72 -11.64 -6.29
CA ASN A 34 2.26 -10.63 -5.36
C ASN A 34 1.64 -9.26 -5.60
N SER A 35 1.52 -8.84 -6.86
CA SER A 35 0.83 -7.60 -7.26
C SER A 35 -0.59 -7.55 -6.68
N LEU A 36 -1.37 -8.62 -6.86
CA LEU A 36 -2.73 -8.69 -6.34
C LEU A 36 -2.80 -8.59 -4.81
N TRP A 37 -1.80 -9.15 -4.14
CA TRP A 37 -1.67 -9.01 -2.70
C TRP A 37 -1.38 -7.57 -2.27
N PHE A 38 -0.56 -6.82 -3.01
CA PHE A 38 -0.29 -5.40 -2.72
C PHE A 38 -1.51 -4.51 -2.95
N GLU A 39 -2.34 -4.81 -3.95
CA GLU A 39 -3.66 -4.17 -4.08
C GLU A 39 -4.51 -4.43 -2.85
N CYS A 40 -4.56 -5.69 -2.40
CA CYS A 40 -5.27 -6.07 -1.19
C CYS A 40 -4.70 -5.41 0.08
N LEU A 41 -3.40 -5.14 0.13
CA LEU A 41 -2.79 -4.35 1.20
C LEU A 41 -3.28 -2.90 1.18
N ALA A 42 -3.31 -2.26 0.01
CA ALA A 42 -3.85 -0.91 -0.14
C ALA A 42 -5.33 -0.86 0.28
N GLN A 43 -6.13 -1.84 -0.14
CA GLN A 43 -7.53 -1.97 0.27
C GLN A 43 -7.72 -2.18 1.78
N ALA A 44 -6.83 -2.93 2.42
CA ALA A 44 -6.86 -3.11 3.86
C ALA A 44 -6.61 -1.78 4.60
N ILE A 45 -5.65 -0.97 4.12
CA ILE A 45 -5.40 0.36 4.68
C ILE A 45 -6.60 1.29 4.42
N ASN A 46 -7.17 1.28 3.20
CA ASN A 46 -8.36 2.06 2.87
C ASN A 46 -9.53 1.73 3.83
N ALA A 47 -9.75 0.45 4.12
CA ALA A 47 -10.77 0.03 5.09
C ALA A 47 -10.48 0.54 6.51
N ASP A 48 -9.21 0.64 6.90
CA ASP A 48 -8.80 1.20 8.19
C ASP A 48 -8.99 2.73 8.22
N MET A 49 -8.77 3.44 7.11
CA MET A 49 -9.13 4.86 6.99
C MET A 49 -10.64 5.07 7.17
N VAL A 50 -11.49 4.20 6.59
CA VAL A 50 -12.96 4.25 6.80
C VAL A 50 -13.31 4.10 8.28
N ARG A 51 -12.53 3.34 9.04
CA ARG A 51 -12.73 3.10 10.49
C ARG A 51 -12.05 4.16 11.37
N ASP A 52 -11.53 5.23 10.78
CA ASP A 52 -10.82 6.31 11.48
C ASP A 52 -9.58 5.80 12.25
N VAL A 53 -8.95 4.73 11.76
CA VAL A 53 -7.66 4.26 12.29
C VAL A 53 -6.60 5.32 12.01
N PRO A 54 -5.83 5.79 13.01
CA PRO A 54 -4.89 6.88 12.82
C PRO A 54 -3.71 6.48 11.94
N TYR A 55 -3.20 7.43 11.13
CA TYR A 55 -2.02 7.23 10.28
C TYR A 55 -0.82 6.65 11.04
N SER A 56 -0.64 7.01 12.32
CA SER A 56 0.45 6.49 13.16
C SER A 56 0.50 4.96 13.22
N THR A 57 -0.64 4.27 13.03
CA THR A 57 -0.72 2.81 12.96
C THR A 57 0.01 2.24 11.73
N HIS A 58 -0.03 2.95 10.60
CA HIS A 58 0.55 2.50 9.32
C HIS A 58 1.82 3.27 8.92
N ARG A 59 2.22 4.29 9.69
CA ARG A 59 3.39 5.13 9.39
C ARG A 59 4.63 4.30 9.02
N ARG A 60 4.98 3.31 9.86
CA ARG A 60 6.17 2.47 9.64
C ARG A 60 6.06 1.60 8.37
N LEU A 61 4.85 1.21 7.98
CA LEU A 61 4.64 0.51 6.72
C LEU A 61 4.88 1.45 5.53
N PHE A 62 4.34 2.67 5.56
CA PHE A 62 4.57 3.64 4.49
C PHE A 62 6.05 4.04 4.38
N GLU A 63 6.74 4.25 5.51
CA GLU A 63 8.19 4.49 5.53
C GLU A 63 8.96 3.31 4.91
N PHE A 64 8.60 2.07 5.27
CA PHE A 64 9.20 0.88 4.68
C PHE A 64 8.95 0.78 3.17
N MET A 65 7.74 1.10 2.70
CA MET A 65 7.42 1.06 1.26
C MET A 65 8.17 2.16 0.49
N ASP A 66 8.34 3.35 1.07
CA ASP A 66 9.15 4.43 0.48
C ASP A 66 10.63 4.02 0.34
N GLU A 67 11.21 3.42 1.39
CA GLU A 67 12.57 2.88 1.35
C GLU A 67 12.69 1.74 0.33
N ALA A 68 11.74 0.80 0.32
CA ALA A 68 11.72 -0.32 -0.63
C ALA A 68 11.61 0.15 -2.09
N TYR A 69 10.89 1.24 -2.35
CA TYR A 69 10.83 1.82 -3.70
C TYR A 69 12.18 2.40 -4.13
N VAL A 70 12.92 3.02 -3.21
CA VAL A 70 14.25 3.59 -3.51
C VAL A 70 15.29 2.50 -3.74
N GLU A 71 15.28 1.46 -2.91
CA GLU A 71 16.29 0.37 -2.96
C GLU A 71 15.95 -0.73 -3.98
N GLY A 72 14.68 -0.85 -4.35
CA GLY A 72 14.15 -1.90 -5.20
C GLY A 72 14.64 -1.85 -6.65
N ASP A 73 14.56 -3.00 -7.31
CA ASP A 73 14.66 -3.10 -8.77
C ASP A 73 13.38 -2.61 -9.46
N GLU A 74 13.34 -2.70 -10.78
CA GLU A 74 12.19 -2.28 -11.59
C GLU A 74 10.91 -3.00 -11.17
N ASP A 75 10.94 -4.32 -11.02
CA ASP A 75 9.78 -5.12 -10.60
C ASP A 75 9.23 -4.66 -9.23
N VAL A 76 10.10 -4.35 -8.25
CA VAL A 76 9.67 -3.82 -6.95
C VAL A 76 9.07 -2.42 -7.09
N ARG A 77 9.70 -1.53 -7.86
CA ARG A 77 9.19 -0.17 -8.06
C ARG A 77 7.82 -0.19 -8.74
N ASP A 78 7.68 -0.96 -9.80
CA ASP A 78 6.43 -1.10 -10.55
C ASP A 78 5.34 -1.71 -9.67
N CYS A 79 5.68 -2.69 -8.83
CA CYS A 79 4.73 -3.28 -7.90
C CYS A 79 4.25 -2.26 -6.84
N ILE A 80 5.16 -1.47 -6.28
CA ILE A 80 4.80 -0.43 -5.30
C ILE A 80 3.95 0.67 -5.94
N ASP A 81 4.31 1.12 -7.15
CA ASP A 81 3.57 2.15 -7.86
C ASP A 81 2.17 1.66 -8.26
N SER A 82 2.11 0.69 -9.16
CA SER A 82 0.86 0.24 -9.79
C SER A 82 -0.04 -0.58 -8.88
N SER A 83 0.53 -1.46 -8.06
CA SER A 83 -0.28 -2.41 -7.28
C SER A 83 -0.60 -1.88 -5.89
N PHE A 84 0.28 -1.06 -5.30
CA PHE A 84 0.04 -0.49 -3.97
C PHE A 84 -0.45 0.96 -4.03
N VAL A 85 0.34 1.90 -4.57
CA VAL A 85 0.06 3.34 -4.50
C VAL A 85 -1.18 3.73 -5.29
N GLU A 86 -1.33 3.27 -6.53
CA GLU A 86 -2.51 3.57 -7.36
C GLU A 86 -3.82 3.12 -6.71
N ASN A 87 -3.76 2.11 -5.84
CA ASN A 87 -4.91 1.51 -5.16
C ASN A 87 -5.21 2.13 -3.79
N LEU A 88 -4.41 3.08 -3.31
CA LEU A 88 -4.68 3.83 -2.08
C LEU A 88 -5.83 4.83 -2.27
N PHE A 89 -6.51 5.17 -1.17
CA PHE A 89 -7.58 6.17 -1.09
C PHE A 89 -8.83 5.92 -1.95
N TRP A 90 -8.91 4.75 -2.60
CA TRP A 90 -10.04 4.39 -3.43
C TRP A 90 -11.36 4.39 -2.64
N GLN A 91 -12.33 5.19 -3.10
CA GLN A 91 -13.66 5.36 -2.50
C GLN A 91 -13.64 5.80 -1.03
N ILE A 92 -12.61 6.54 -0.61
CA ILE A 92 -12.52 7.11 0.74
C ILE A 92 -12.99 8.57 0.69
N ALA A 93 -13.83 8.97 1.64
CA ALA A 93 -14.24 10.36 1.76
C ALA A 93 -13.04 11.25 2.11
N SER A 94 -12.91 12.44 1.50
CA SER A 94 -11.73 13.30 1.64
C SER A 94 -11.36 13.64 3.09
N VAL A 95 -12.36 13.78 3.97
CA VAL A 95 -12.14 14.02 5.42
C VAL A 95 -11.40 12.86 6.11
N LYS A 96 -11.59 11.62 5.64
CA LYS A 96 -10.97 10.42 6.21
C LYS A 96 -9.58 10.15 5.64
N CYS A 97 -9.35 10.49 4.37
CA CYS A 97 -8.01 10.33 3.77
C CYS A 97 -7.06 11.48 4.13
N ALA A 98 -7.55 12.69 4.43
CA ALA A 98 -6.71 13.86 4.68
C ALA A 98 -5.57 13.66 5.71
N PRO A 99 -5.78 12.97 6.86
CA PRO A 99 -4.69 12.69 7.81
C PRO A 99 -3.60 11.77 7.23
N TYR A 100 -3.98 10.83 6.36
CA TYR A 100 -3.03 9.96 5.68
C TYR A 100 -2.33 10.71 4.55
N TRP A 101 -3.08 11.42 3.72
CA TRP A 101 -2.55 12.18 2.58
C TRP A 101 -1.48 13.19 3.00
N SER A 102 -1.77 13.96 4.05
CA SER A 102 -0.83 14.96 4.57
C SER A 102 0.46 14.35 5.11
N ALA A 103 0.38 13.16 5.71
CA ALA A 103 1.51 12.48 6.36
C ALA A 103 2.23 11.45 5.49
N LEU A 104 1.69 11.13 4.31
CA LEU A 104 2.26 10.15 3.37
C LEU A 104 3.67 10.58 2.92
N PRO A 105 4.64 9.66 2.80
CA PRO A 105 5.96 9.98 2.25
C PRO A 105 5.86 10.73 0.92
N PRO A 106 6.61 11.84 0.73
CA PRO A 106 6.46 12.70 -0.45
C PRO A 106 6.59 11.98 -1.78
N ARG A 107 7.42 10.94 -1.86
CA ARG A 107 7.62 10.16 -3.09
C ARG A 107 6.41 9.30 -3.41
N LEU A 108 5.88 8.55 -2.44
CA LEU A 108 4.65 7.77 -2.63
C LEU A 108 3.46 8.68 -2.98
N ARG A 109 3.43 9.90 -2.41
CA ARG A 109 2.45 10.93 -2.78
C ARG A 109 2.62 11.38 -4.23
N GLN A 110 3.86 11.56 -4.69
CA GLN A 110 4.13 11.94 -6.07
C GLN A 110 3.70 10.83 -7.04
N LEU A 111 3.99 9.56 -6.74
CA LEU A 111 3.51 8.41 -7.52
C LEU A 111 1.98 8.43 -7.67
N TYR A 112 1.26 8.66 -6.56
CA TYR A 112 -0.18 8.81 -6.58
C TYR A 112 -0.64 9.93 -7.52
N LEU A 113 -0.03 11.11 -7.44
CA LEU A 113 -0.36 12.25 -8.30
C LEU A 113 0.00 12.02 -9.77
N ASP A 114 1.08 11.29 -10.04
CA ASP A 114 1.52 10.97 -11.39
C ASP A 114 0.51 10.05 -12.09
N PHE A 115 -0.18 9.19 -11.34
CA PHE A 115 -1.28 8.39 -11.88
C PHE A 115 -2.63 9.12 -11.86
N HIS A 116 -3.10 9.55 -10.68
CA HIS A 116 -4.46 10.06 -10.47
C HIS A 116 -4.66 11.52 -10.88
N ARG A 117 -3.58 12.31 -10.99
CA ARG A 117 -3.57 13.74 -11.38
C ARG A 117 -4.27 14.70 -10.41
N LEU A 118 -4.79 14.21 -9.30
CA LEU A 118 -5.52 14.99 -8.29
C LEU A 118 -5.35 14.37 -6.90
N ASP A 119 -5.53 15.20 -5.87
CA ASP A 119 -5.54 14.77 -4.47
C ASP A 119 -6.79 13.90 -4.18
N PRO A 120 -6.68 12.90 -3.27
CA PRO A 120 -7.76 11.97 -2.94
C PRO A 120 -8.98 12.58 -2.23
#